data_AF-A0A4R1WEU0-F1
#
_entry.id   AF-A0A4R1WEU0-F1
#
_cell.length_a   1.000
_cell.length_b   1.000
_cell.length_c   1.000
_cell.angle_alpha   90.00
_cell.angle_beta   90.00
_cell.angle_gamma   90.00
#
_symmetry.space_group_name_H-M   'P 1'
#
loop_
_entity.id
_entity.type
_entity.pdbx_description
1 polymer ?
#
loop_
_entity_poly.entity_id
_entity_poly.type
_entity_poly.pdbx_seq_one_letter_code
_entity_poly.pdbx_strand_id
1 'polypeptide(L)'
;MTISEIENTLRSILYGEYSSLQLSFNDGNGPNYMTVAEYLDSSAPGSDPEWASEEEKAKAIATNSMWMLQWYPDTPIGSYTIAASTLPALFDHLAAMRFLRG
;
A
#
# COMPACT_ATOMS: atom_id res chain seq x y z
N MET A 1 4.83 -16.20 -6.18
CA MET A 1 3.95 -16.31 -5.01
C MET A 1 2.69 -17.05 -5.42
N THR A 2 2.27 -18.07 -4.67
CA THR A 2 0.98 -18.77 -4.88
C THR A 2 -0.17 -17.93 -4.32
N ILE A 3 -1.41 -18.22 -4.72
CA ILE A 3 -2.59 -17.56 -4.14
C ILE A 3 -2.65 -17.78 -2.62
N SER A 4 -2.29 -18.97 -2.15
CA SER A 4 -2.25 -19.27 -0.71
C SER A 4 -1.18 -18.47 0.03
N GLU A 5 -0.01 -18.25 -0.58
CA GLU A 5 1.03 -17.39 -0.01
C GLU A 5 0.59 -15.92 0.08
N ILE A 6 -0.11 -15.43 -0.95
CA ILE A 6 -0.71 -14.08 -0.95
C ILE A 6 -1.74 -13.97 0.17
N GLU A 7 -2.70 -14.91 0.25
CA GLU A 7 -3.73 -14.91 1.29
C GLU A 7 -3.13 -14.95 2.69
N ASN A 8 -2.17 -15.85 2.93
CA ASN A 8 -1.50 -15.97 4.22
C ASN A 8 -0.77 -14.68 4.61
N THR A 9 -0.12 -14.03 3.64
CA THR A 9 0.59 -12.76 3.87
C THR A 9 -0.40 -11.64 4.22
N LEU A 10 -1.49 -11.50 3.47
CA LEU A 10 -2.52 -10.48 3.70
C LEU A 10 -3.28 -10.70 5.02
N ARG A 11 -3.58 -11.96 5.39
CA ARG A 11 -4.23 -12.25 6.69
C ARG A 11 -3.31 -11.95 7.86
N SER A 12 -2.00 -12.08 7.68
CA SER A 12 -1.05 -11.91 8.78
C SER A 12 -0.91 -10.49 9.31
N ILE A 13 -1.38 -9.48 8.56
CA ILE A 13 -1.38 -8.07 8.98
C ILE A 13 -2.70 -7.62 9.61
N LEU A 14 -3.71 -8.49 9.59
CA LEU A 14 -5.00 -8.24 10.20
C LEU A 14 -4.95 -8.70 11.66
N TYR A 15 -5.19 -7.77 12.58
CA TYR A 15 -5.27 -8.01 14.02
C TYR A 15 -6.67 -7.64 14.51
N GLY A 16 -7.23 -8.45 15.42
CA GLY A 16 -8.48 -8.14 16.12
C GLY A 16 -9.76 -8.51 15.38
N GLU A 17 -10.89 -8.36 16.09
CA GLU A 17 -12.22 -8.49 15.50
C GLU A 17 -12.52 -7.25 14.64
N TYR A 18 -13.16 -7.46 13.48
CA TYR A 18 -13.55 -6.39 12.52
C TYR A 18 -12.41 -5.73 11.74
N SER A 19 -11.22 -6.32 11.69
CA SER A 19 -10.15 -5.89 10.80
C SER A 19 -10.57 -5.98 9.32
N SER A 20 -10.15 -5.01 8.50
CA SER A 20 -10.35 -5.04 7.05
C SER A 20 -9.09 -4.60 6.31
N LEU A 21 -8.96 -5.07 5.06
CA LEU A 21 -7.95 -4.60 4.13
C LEU A 21 -8.56 -4.32 2.76
N GLN A 22 -7.89 -3.44 2.02
CA GLN A 22 -8.17 -3.16 0.62
C GLN A 22 -6.86 -3.16 -0.17
N LEU A 23 -6.81 -3.95 -1.24
CA LEU A 23 -5.76 -3.90 -2.25
C LEU A 23 -6.35 -3.27 -3.52
N SER A 24 -5.73 -2.20 -4.01
CA SER A 24 -6.17 -1.48 -5.20
C SER A 24 -5.03 -1.23 -6.16
N PHE A 25 -5.37 -1.05 -7.44
CA PHE A 25 -4.47 -0.69 -8.52
C PHE A 25 -5.10 0.40 -9.38
N ASN A 26 -4.32 1.39 -9.80
CA ASN A 26 -4.73 2.34 -10.82
C ASN A 26 -4.10 2.06 -12.19
N ASP A 27 -4.97 1.85 -13.18
CA ASP A 27 -4.59 1.63 -14.58
C ASP A 27 -4.71 2.95 -15.37
N GLY A 28 -3.73 3.84 -15.22
CA GLY A 28 -3.66 5.11 -15.95
C GLY A 28 -4.63 6.22 -15.51
N ASN A 29 -5.64 5.91 -14.69
CA ASN A 29 -6.40 6.88 -13.90
C ASN A 29 -6.09 6.61 -12.43
N GLY A 30 -5.21 7.41 -11.84
CA GLY A 30 -4.83 7.30 -10.43
C GLY A 30 -5.99 7.43 -9.46
N PRO A 31 -5.71 7.30 -8.16
CA PRO A 31 -6.76 7.36 -7.15
C PRO A 31 -7.52 8.67 -7.34
N ASN A 32 -8.86 8.60 -7.31
CA ASN A 32 -9.73 9.75 -7.51
C ASN A 32 -9.63 10.44 -8.89
N TYR A 33 -9.32 9.69 -9.96
CA TYR A 33 -9.22 10.23 -11.33
C TYR A 33 -8.10 11.26 -11.53
N MET A 34 -7.06 11.18 -10.69
CA MET A 34 -5.87 12.02 -10.76
C MET A 34 -4.71 11.23 -11.35
N THR A 35 -3.68 11.88 -11.86
CA THR A 35 -2.38 11.21 -12.02
C THR A 35 -1.79 10.85 -10.66
N VAL A 36 -0.81 9.95 -10.62
CA VAL A 36 -0.10 9.61 -9.37
C VAL A 36 0.57 10.86 -8.76
N ALA A 37 1.14 11.74 -9.58
CA ALA A 37 1.72 13.00 -9.12
C ALA A 37 0.66 13.92 -8.50
N GLU A 38 -0.46 14.14 -9.19
CA GLU A 38 -1.56 14.97 -8.68
C GLU A 38 -2.17 14.41 -7.40
N TYR A 39 -2.30 13.08 -7.29
CA TYR A 39 -2.77 12.43 -6.07
C TYR A 39 -1.85 12.75 -4.89
N LEU A 40 -0.53 12.64 -5.07
CA LEU A 40 0.45 12.94 -4.03
C LEU A 40 0.53 14.43 -3.67
N ASP A 41 0.28 15.32 -4.63
CA ASP A 41 0.24 16.76 -4.38
C ASP A 41 -1.08 17.19 -3.70
N SER A 42 -2.17 16.43 -3.89
CA SER A 42 -3.49 16.70 -3.33
C SER A 42 -3.71 16.19 -1.90
N SER A 43 -2.82 15.31 -1.43
CA SER A 43 -2.95 14.65 -0.13
C SER A 43 -2.75 15.66 1.01
N ALA A 44 -3.49 15.47 2.10
CA ALA A 44 -3.24 16.24 3.32
C ALA A 44 -1.88 15.85 3.91
N PRO A 45 -1.15 16.77 4.56
CA PRO A 45 0.09 16.42 5.25
C PRO A 45 -0.10 15.23 6.20
N GLY A 46 0.67 14.16 6.00
CA GLY A 46 0.59 12.94 6.79
C GLY A 46 -0.49 11.94 6.36
N SER A 47 -1.19 12.19 5.25
CA SER A 47 -2.13 11.23 4.62
C SER A 47 -1.52 10.46 3.45
N ASP A 48 -0.27 10.77 3.08
CA ASP A 48 0.46 10.03 2.06
C ASP A 48 0.63 8.57 2.46
N PRO A 49 0.52 7.63 1.51
CA PRO A 49 0.91 6.26 1.77
C PRO A 49 2.40 6.19 2.08
N GLU A 50 2.77 5.24 2.93
CA GLU A 50 4.17 4.86 3.08
C GLU A 50 4.63 4.16 1.80
N TRP A 51 5.74 4.63 1.23
CA TRP A 51 6.27 4.06 -0.01
C TRP A 51 7.25 2.95 0.26
N ALA A 52 7.18 1.88 -0.55
CA ALA A 52 8.15 0.78 -0.49
C ALA A 52 9.61 1.25 -0.68
N SER A 53 9.80 2.30 -1.48
CA SER A 53 11.05 3.06 -1.62
C SER A 53 10.79 4.34 -2.41
N GLU A 54 11.74 5.28 -2.37
CA GLU A 54 11.69 6.48 -3.22
C GLU A 54 11.79 6.12 -4.71
N GLU A 55 12.52 5.05 -5.06
CA GLU A 55 12.59 4.54 -6.42
C GLU A 55 11.23 4.02 -6.92
N GLU A 56 10.48 3.32 -6.06
CA GLU A 56 9.13 2.84 -6.41
C GLU A 56 8.15 4.01 -6.54
N LYS A 57 8.27 5.05 -5.71
CA LYS A 57 7.49 6.29 -5.86
C LYS A 57 7.77 6.97 -7.20
N ALA A 58 9.04 7.14 -7.55
CA ALA A 58 9.45 7.75 -8.82
C ALA A 58 8.94 6.95 -10.03
N LYS A 59 9.01 5.60 -9.98
CA LYS A 59 8.46 4.74 -11.03
C LYS A 59 6.95 4.89 -11.16
N ALA A 60 6.22 4.89 -10.04
CA ALA A 60 4.77 5.04 -10.04
C ALA A 60 4.32 6.37 -10.67
N ILE A 61 5.05 7.45 -10.40
CA ILE A 61 4.84 8.75 -11.04
C ILE A 61 5.11 8.66 -12.55
N ALA A 62 6.23 8.03 -12.95
CA ALA A 62 6.62 7.91 -14.35
C ALA A 62 5.66 7.05 -15.19
N THR A 63 5.10 5.99 -14.61
CA THR A 63 4.16 5.08 -15.28
C THR A 63 2.69 5.48 -15.09
N ASN A 64 2.41 6.44 -14.21
CA ASN A 64 1.08 6.84 -13.79
C ASN A 64 0.23 5.68 -13.23
N SER A 65 0.89 4.71 -12.58
CA SER A 65 0.29 3.50 -12.03
C SER A 65 0.92 3.13 -10.70
N MET A 66 0.10 2.75 -9.73
CA MET A 66 0.56 2.24 -8.44
C MET A 66 -0.40 1.19 -7.86
N TRP A 67 0.15 0.37 -6.99
CA TRP A 67 -0.60 -0.47 -6.08
C TRP A 67 -0.68 0.20 -4.73
N MET A 68 -1.84 0.10 -4.08
CA MET A 68 -2.03 0.52 -2.69
C MET A 68 -2.62 -0.62 -1.88
N LEU A 69 -2.05 -0.84 -0.69
CA LEU A 69 -2.60 -1.72 0.32
C LEU A 69 -2.91 -0.90 1.56
N GLN A 70 -4.20 -0.81 1.89
CA GLN A 70 -4.68 -0.17 3.11
C GLN A 70 -5.26 -1.22 4.07
N TRP A 71 -5.00 -1.08 5.37
CA TRP A 71 -5.63 -1.91 6.39
C TRP A 71 -5.85 -1.14 7.69
N TYR A 72 -6.77 -1.66 8.51
CA TYR A 72 -7.10 -1.13 9.82
C TYR A 72 -6.49 -2.02 10.90
N PRO A 73 -5.40 -1.58 11.57
CA PRO A 73 -4.82 -2.33 12.68
C PRO A 73 -5.70 -2.22 13.93
N ASP A 74 -5.64 -3.20 14.83
CA ASP A 74 -6.25 -3.12 16.17
C ASP A 74 -5.41 -2.23 17.11
N THR A 75 -5.28 -0.95 16.74
CA THR A 75 -4.52 0.08 17.46
C THR A 75 -5.24 1.43 17.29
N PRO A 76 -4.98 2.46 18.10
CA PRO A 76 -5.59 3.80 17.93
C PRO A 76 -5.19 4.53 16.63
N ILE A 77 -4.45 3.88 15.72
CA ILE A 77 -4.09 4.40 14.41
C ILE A 77 -5.27 4.17 13.46
N GLY A 78 -5.73 5.24 12.80
CA GLY A 78 -6.90 5.22 11.94
C GLY A 78 -6.80 4.26 10.75
N SER A 79 -5.63 4.11 10.14
CA SER A 79 -5.31 3.07 9.14
C SER A 79 -3.82 3.09 8.81
N TYR A 80 -3.29 2.01 8.25
CA TYR A 80 -2.02 2.01 7.53
C TYR A 80 -2.26 1.89 6.04
N THR A 81 -1.49 2.62 5.24
CA THR A 81 -1.50 2.51 3.78
C THR A 81 -0.06 2.44 3.28
N ILE A 82 0.24 1.43 2.47
CA ILE A 82 1.51 1.34 1.73
C ILE A 82 1.26 1.40 0.23
N ALA A 83 2.24 1.91 -0.52
CA ALA A 83 2.21 1.99 -1.96
C ALA A 83 3.52 1.54 -2.63
N ALA A 84 3.40 1.01 -3.85
CA ALA A 84 4.52 0.70 -4.72
C ALA A 84 4.10 0.74 -6.20
N SER A 85 5.06 0.80 -7.13
CA SER A 85 4.75 0.78 -8.56
C SER A 85 4.37 -0.62 -9.06
N THR A 86 4.72 -1.66 -8.31
CA THR A 86 4.43 -3.06 -8.65
C THR A 86 3.93 -3.86 -7.45
N LEU A 87 3.11 -4.88 -7.72
CA LEU A 87 2.62 -5.77 -6.68
C LEU A 87 3.75 -6.51 -5.94
N PRO A 88 4.79 -7.08 -6.60
CA PRO A 88 5.90 -7.70 -5.90
C PRO A 88 6.63 -6.76 -4.94
N ALA A 89 6.94 -5.53 -5.36
CA ALA A 89 7.61 -4.55 -4.50
C ALA A 89 6.77 -4.20 -3.26
N LEU A 90 5.45 -4.13 -3.41
CA LEU A 90 4.52 -3.92 -2.29
C LEU A 90 4.59 -5.09 -1.28
N PHE A 91 4.61 -6.33 -1.76
CA PHE A 91 4.69 -7.50 -0.89
C PHE A 91 6.07 -7.68 -0.25
N ASP A 92 7.15 -7.36 -0.96
CA ASP A 92 8.51 -7.39 -0.40
C ASP A 92 8.65 -6.37 0.74
N HIS A 93 8.09 -5.16 0.56
CA HIS A 93 8.01 -4.15 1.61
C HIS A 93 7.18 -4.62 2.81
N LEU A 94 6.00 -5.19 2.54
CA LEU A 94 5.14 -5.75 3.57
C LEU A 94 5.84 -6.84 4.40
N ALA A 95 6.58 -7.72 3.73
CA ALA A 95 7.37 -8.75 4.39
C ALA A 95 8.47 -8.12 5.26
N ALA A 96 9.20 -7.11 4.76
CA ALA A 96 10.22 -6.40 5.50
C ALA A 96 9.68 -5.72 6.77
N MET A 97 8.50 -5.08 6.69
CA MET A 97 7.85 -4.46 7.85
C MET A 97 7.53 -5.47 8.96
N ARG A 98 7.16 -6.71 8.62
CA ARG A 98 6.85 -7.76 9.61
C ARG A 98 8.08 -8.14 10.44
N PHE A 99 9.28 -8.06 9.89
CA PHE A 99 10.53 -8.33 10.63
C PHE A 99 10.93 -7.20 11.59
N LEU A 100 10.39 -6.00 11.41
CA LEU A 100 10.67 -4.84 12.27
C LEU A 100 9.69 -4.69 13.43
N ARG A 101 8.56 -5.43 13.40
CA ARG A 101 7.50 -5.37 14.42
C ARG A 101 7.36 -6.67 15.24
N GLY A 102 8.27 -7.63 15.04
CA GLY A 102 8.35 -8.91 15.78
C GLY A 102 9.32 -8.86 16.96
#